data_AF-A0A7Y3BMV4-F1
#
_entry.id   AF-A0A7Y3BMV4-F1
#
_cell.length_a   1.000
_cell.length_b   1.000
_cell.length_c   1.000
_cell.angle_alpha   90.00
_cell.angle_beta   90.00
_cell.angle_gamma   90.00
#
_symmetry.space_group_name_H-M   'P 1'
#
loop_
_entity.id
_entity.type
_entity.pdbx_description
1 polymer ?
#
loop_
_entity_poly.entity_id
_entity_poly.type
_entity_poly.pdbx_seq_one_letter_code
_entity_poly.pdbx_strand_id
1 'polypeptide(L)'
;MEKLINKVYYVIKPLLPRTLQLYIRRGVMKRRRNIVTSEWPILERAGKKPDNWKGWPDEKQFALVLTHDVEFAKGQEKCIELMKIESSLGFKSSFNFVPERYQVDKNILKELVKDGFEIGVHGLNHDGKLFKNQNIFYKRAKKINKYLEDWNAVGFRSPAMHCNLQWIHKLNVEYDLSTFDTDPFEPQSKGIETIFPFIVYNKKGNGSYLELPYTLPQDHSVFIIFEEKNIDIWKNKLDWIVKKGGMALLNTHPDYMSLNGKPAFEEYSVELYKGFLNYVKSEYEGKYWQALPKQVAKFSKTLG
;
A
#
# COMPACT_ATOMS: atom_id res chain seq x y z
N MET A 1 -0.50 1.60 31.12
CA MET A 1 0.14 0.27 30.93
C MET A 1 0.61 0.03 29.49
N GLU A 2 -0.21 0.27 28.46
CA GLU A 2 0.16 0.07 27.03
C GLU A 2 1.45 0.78 26.60
N LYS A 3 1.65 2.06 26.96
CA LYS A 3 2.87 2.81 26.59
C LYS A 3 4.16 2.20 27.18
N LEU A 4 4.09 1.56 28.35
CA LEU A 4 5.24 0.94 29.02
C LEU A 4 5.59 -0.42 28.40
N ILE A 5 4.56 -1.24 28.12
CA ILE A 5 4.69 -2.52 27.42
C ILE A 5 5.25 -2.33 26.01
N ASN A 6 4.80 -1.30 25.28
CA ASN A 6 5.34 -0.96 23.96
C ASN A 6 6.82 -0.58 24.04
N LYS A 7 7.22 0.24 25.03
CA LYS A 7 8.61 0.70 25.17
C LYS A 7 9.56 -0.46 25.49
N VAL A 8 9.16 -1.37 26.37
CA VAL A 8 9.91 -2.59 26.71
C VAL A 8 9.96 -3.56 25.52
N TYR A 9 8.84 -3.75 24.81
CA TYR A 9 8.79 -4.55 23.59
C TYR A 9 9.79 -4.05 22.53
N TYR A 10 9.83 -2.74 22.23
CA TYR A 10 10.77 -2.21 21.24
C TYR A 10 12.25 -2.28 21.64
N VAL A 11 12.56 -2.35 22.94
CA VAL A 11 13.92 -2.53 23.46
C VAL A 11 14.37 -4.00 23.39
N ILE A 12 13.48 -4.94 23.70
CA ILE A 12 13.79 -6.38 23.72
C ILE A 12 13.65 -7.00 22.32
N LYS A 13 12.81 -6.43 21.45
CA LYS A 13 12.52 -6.90 20.09
C LYS A 13 13.77 -7.28 19.27
N PRO A 14 14.87 -6.50 19.25
CA PRO A 14 16.06 -6.87 18.49
C PRO A 14 16.76 -8.14 18.98
N LEU A 15 16.54 -8.53 20.24
CA LEU A 15 17.15 -9.70 20.90
C LEU A 15 16.33 -10.98 20.74
N LEU A 16 15.07 -10.87 20.31
CA LEU A 16 14.20 -12.02 20.13
C LEU A 16 14.35 -12.61 18.72
N PRO A 17 14.38 -13.95 18.56
CA PRO A 17 14.27 -14.57 17.26
C PRO A 17 13.04 -14.06 16.51
N ARG A 18 13.17 -13.90 15.20
CA ARG A 18 12.11 -13.33 14.35
C ARG A 18 10.78 -14.10 14.45
N THR A 19 10.84 -15.41 14.59
CA THR A 19 9.68 -16.28 14.83
C THR A 19 8.94 -15.92 16.11
N LEU A 20 9.66 -15.66 17.19
CA LEU A 20 9.10 -15.25 18.48
C LEU A 20 8.52 -13.83 18.42
N GLN A 21 9.18 -12.90 17.73
CA GLN A 21 8.64 -11.55 17.50
C GLN A 21 7.28 -11.62 16.79
N LEU A 22 7.19 -12.44 15.73
CA LEU A 22 5.95 -12.64 15.00
C LEU A 22 4.89 -13.31 15.85
N TYR A 23 5.21 -14.37 16.60
CA TYR A 23 4.26 -15.04 17.49
C TYR A 23 3.64 -14.06 18.50
N ILE A 24 4.47 -13.24 19.16
CA ILE A 24 3.98 -12.21 20.09
C ILE A 24 3.10 -11.19 19.37
N ARG A 25 3.55 -10.70 18.20
CA ARG A 25 2.79 -9.73 17.38
C ARG A 25 1.43 -10.31 16.97
N ARG A 26 1.35 -11.57 16.56
CA ARG A 26 0.10 -12.25 16.21
C ARG A 26 -0.88 -12.24 17.38
N GLY A 27 -0.42 -12.58 18.59
CA GLY A 27 -1.26 -12.55 19.79
C GLY A 27 -1.83 -11.15 20.11
N VAL A 28 -0.99 -10.11 20.05
CA VAL A 28 -1.42 -8.73 20.30
C VAL A 28 -2.41 -8.25 19.23
N MET A 29 -2.13 -8.51 17.95
CA MET A 29 -2.97 -8.04 16.85
C MET A 29 -4.31 -8.77 16.81
N LYS A 30 -4.35 -10.08 17.06
CA LYS A 30 -5.61 -10.86 17.14
C LYS A 30 -6.51 -10.34 18.27
N ARG A 31 -5.94 -10.00 19.43
CA ARG A 31 -6.71 -9.36 20.53
C ARG A 31 -7.25 -7.99 20.10
N ARG A 32 -6.42 -7.16 19.46
CA ARG A 32 -6.84 -5.84 18.98
C ARG A 32 -7.96 -5.96 17.94
N ARG A 33 -7.89 -6.94 17.03
CA ARG A 33 -8.93 -7.20 16.02
C ARG A 33 -10.31 -7.43 16.62
N ASN A 34 -10.39 -8.12 17.75
CA ASN A 34 -11.66 -8.36 18.45
C ASN A 34 -12.26 -7.10 19.10
N ILE A 35 -11.46 -6.06 19.30
CA ILE A 35 -11.88 -4.80 19.92
C ILE A 35 -12.33 -3.78 18.86
N VAL A 36 -11.67 -3.77 17.71
CA VAL A 36 -11.85 -2.75 16.65
C VAL A 36 -12.81 -3.21 15.53
N THR A 37 -13.74 -4.13 15.83
CA THR A 37 -14.66 -4.72 14.85
C THR A 37 -15.61 -3.71 14.21
N SER A 38 -15.89 -2.60 14.88
CA SER A 38 -16.69 -1.49 14.34
C SER A 38 -15.95 -0.59 13.36
N GLU A 39 -14.62 -0.74 13.27
CA GLU A 39 -13.74 0.15 12.48
C GLU A 39 -12.91 -0.61 11.45
N TRP A 40 -12.80 -1.94 11.55
CA TRP A 40 -12.02 -2.77 10.63
C TRP A 40 -12.73 -4.11 10.32
N PRO A 41 -12.71 -4.58 9.06
CA PRO A 41 -12.02 -3.97 7.92
C PRO A 41 -12.80 -2.79 7.31
N ILE A 42 -14.08 -2.63 7.64
CA ILE A 42 -14.94 -1.58 7.09
C ILE A 42 -15.18 -0.50 8.14
N LEU A 43 -14.95 0.75 7.74
CA LEU A 43 -15.36 1.93 8.48
C LEU A 43 -16.44 2.66 7.68
N GLU A 44 -17.70 2.56 8.11
CA GLU A 44 -18.85 3.00 7.30
C GLU A 44 -18.76 4.47 6.86
N ARG A 45 -18.29 5.36 7.75
CA ARG A 45 -18.13 6.79 7.47
C ARG A 45 -17.10 7.09 6.37
N ALA A 46 -16.13 6.19 6.14
CA ALA A 46 -15.14 6.35 5.08
C ALA A 46 -15.74 6.23 3.67
N GLY A 47 -16.97 5.70 3.56
CA GLY A 47 -17.72 5.63 2.31
C GLY A 47 -18.38 6.96 1.89
N LYS A 48 -18.24 8.04 2.66
CA LYS A 48 -18.77 9.36 2.28
C LYS A 48 -18.05 9.85 1.03
N LYS A 49 -18.80 10.03 -0.06
CA LYS A 49 -18.28 10.60 -1.31
C LYS A 49 -17.79 12.03 -1.09
N PRO A 50 -16.70 12.45 -1.76
CA PRO A 50 -16.31 13.86 -1.81
C PRO A 50 -17.45 14.75 -2.35
N ASP A 51 -17.47 16.00 -1.92
CA ASP A 51 -18.40 16.98 -2.48
C ASP A 51 -18.16 17.10 -4.00
N ASN A 52 -19.25 17.16 -4.79
CA ASN A 52 -19.21 17.19 -6.26
C ASN A 52 -18.54 15.97 -6.93
N TRP A 53 -18.50 14.81 -6.26
CA TRP A 53 -17.98 13.57 -6.87
C TRP A 53 -18.75 13.18 -8.15
N LYS A 54 -18.09 13.27 -9.31
CA LYS A 54 -18.68 13.01 -10.64
C LYS A 54 -18.67 11.54 -11.07
N GLY A 55 -18.00 10.67 -10.30
CA GLY A 55 -17.79 9.27 -10.67
C GLY A 55 -16.40 9.02 -11.27
N TRP A 56 -16.13 7.76 -11.59
CA TRP A 56 -14.90 7.33 -12.26
C TRP A 56 -15.04 7.46 -13.79
N PRO A 57 -13.93 7.45 -14.55
CA PRO A 57 -13.98 7.42 -16.02
C PRO A 57 -14.88 6.30 -16.55
N ASP A 58 -15.45 6.49 -17.74
CA ASP A 58 -16.31 5.52 -18.42
C ASP A 58 -17.47 4.98 -17.56
N GLU A 59 -17.98 5.84 -16.66
CA GLU A 59 -19.05 5.53 -15.69
C GLU A 59 -18.76 4.28 -14.85
N LYS A 60 -17.47 3.95 -14.66
CA LYS A 60 -17.09 2.80 -13.85
C LYS A 60 -17.59 2.95 -12.43
N GLN A 61 -18.07 1.85 -11.88
CA GLN A 61 -18.68 1.83 -10.56
C GLN A 61 -17.64 2.12 -9.46
N PHE A 62 -16.42 1.63 -9.63
CA PHE A 62 -15.31 1.83 -8.69
C PHE A 62 -13.96 1.83 -9.42
N ALA A 63 -12.90 2.34 -8.77
CA ALA A 63 -11.53 2.20 -9.27
C ALA A 63 -10.84 1.00 -8.63
N LEU A 64 -10.08 0.22 -9.41
CA LEU A 64 -9.21 -0.84 -8.91
C LEU A 64 -7.75 -0.45 -9.11
N VAL A 65 -7.01 -0.35 -8.01
CA VAL A 65 -5.59 0.02 -8.01
C VAL A 65 -4.80 -1.07 -7.28
N LEU A 66 -3.83 -1.67 -7.97
CA LEU A 66 -2.98 -2.72 -7.42
C LEU A 66 -1.56 -2.16 -7.21
N THR A 67 -1.01 -2.40 -6.04
CA THR A 67 0.34 -1.93 -5.68
C THR A 67 1.11 -3.00 -4.94
N HIS A 68 2.43 -3.03 -5.15
CA HIS A 68 3.37 -3.95 -4.54
C HIS A 68 4.51 -3.18 -3.89
N ASP A 69 4.70 -3.31 -2.59
CA ASP A 69 5.89 -2.78 -1.92
C ASP A 69 6.99 -3.85 -1.90
N VAL A 70 8.11 -3.54 -2.55
CA VAL A 70 9.26 -4.45 -2.70
C VAL A 70 10.28 -4.12 -1.61
N GLU A 71 10.15 -4.79 -0.46
CA GLU A 71 10.87 -4.44 0.76
C GLU A 71 12.32 -4.92 0.76
N PHE A 72 12.62 -6.04 0.10
CA PHE A 72 13.95 -6.65 0.06
C PHE A 72 14.29 -7.24 -1.33
N ALA A 73 15.57 -7.60 -1.52
CA ALA A 73 16.06 -8.25 -2.75
C ALA A 73 15.27 -9.52 -3.11
N LYS A 74 14.88 -10.34 -2.13
CA LYS A 74 14.04 -11.54 -2.35
C LYS A 74 12.66 -11.22 -2.95
N GLY A 75 12.09 -10.05 -2.64
CA GLY A 75 10.83 -9.59 -3.22
C GLY A 75 11.05 -9.14 -4.66
N GLN A 76 12.17 -8.46 -4.93
CA GLN A 76 12.56 -8.05 -6.28
C GLN A 76 12.67 -9.26 -7.23
N GLU A 77 13.29 -10.35 -6.79
CA GLU A 77 13.46 -11.59 -7.57
C GLU A 77 12.12 -12.18 -8.07
N LYS A 78 11.01 -11.87 -7.39
CA LYS A 78 9.66 -12.35 -7.70
C LYS A 78 8.85 -11.39 -8.58
N CYS A 79 9.34 -10.17 -8.82
CA CYS A 79 8.57 -9.11 -9.49
C CYS A 79 8.17 -9.47 -10.92
N ILE A 80 9.08 -10.03 -11.72
CA ILE A 80 8.80 -10.38 -13.12
C ILE A 80 7.78 -11.51 -13.24
N GLU A 81 7.85 -12.51 -12.37
CA GLU A 81 6.87 -13.60 -12.36
C GLU A 81 5.49 -13.09 -11.90
N LEU A 82 5.44 -12.24 -10.87
CA LEU A 82 4.20 -11.62 -10.40
C LEU A 82 3.57 -10.73 -11.48
N MET A 83 4.38 -9.94 -12.18
CA MET A 83 3.98 -9.13 -13.34
C MET A 83 3.32 -9.99 -14.44
N LYS A 84 3.87 -11.18 -14.71
CA LYS A 84 3.31 -12.13 -15.69
C LYS A 84 1.98 -12.72 -15.21
N ILE A 85 1.87 -13.04 -13.91
CA ILE A 85 0.60 -13.50 -13.30
C ILE A 85 -0.47 -12.44 -13.48
N GLU A 86 -0.22 -11.18 -13.08
CA GLU A 86 -1.18 -10.08 -13.25
C GLU A 86 -1.53 -9.86 -14.72
N SER A 87 -0.53 -9.83 -15.61
CA SER A 87 -0.75 -9.61 -17.05
C SER A 87 -1.60 -10.71 -17.68
N SER A 88 -1.39 -11.99 -17.32
CA SER A 88 -2.21 -13.11 -17.83
C SER A 88 -3.68 -13.03 -17.42
N LEU A 89 -3.96 -12.32 -16.32
CA LEU A 89 -5.32 -12.08 -15.84
C LEU A 89 -5.91 -10.76 -16.36
N GLY A 90 -5.11 -9.91 -17.01
CA GLY A 90 -5.53 -8.63 -17.58
C GLY A 90 -5.33 -7.43 -16.64
N PHE A 91 -4.49 -7.57 -15.61
CA PHE A 91 -4.23 -6.53 -14.62
C PHE A 91 -2.83 -5.91 -14.78
N LYS A 92 -2.71 -4.67 -14.31
CA LYS A 92 -1.45 -3.94 -14.16
C LYS A 92 -1.35 -3.34 -12.75
N SER A 93 -0.14 -3.17 -12.25
CA SER A 93 0.10 -2.69 -10.90
C SER A 93 1.29 -1.74 -10.84
N SER A 94 1.48 -1.10 -9.68
CA SER A 94 2.67 -0.33 -9.36
C SER A 94 3.59 -1.11 -8.42
N PHE A 95 4.89 -1.15 -8.69
CA PHE A 95 5.91 -1.74 -7.82
C PHE A 95 6.75 -0.62 -7.18
N ASN A 96 6.71 -0.49 -5.86
CA ASN A 96 7.46 0.53 -5.12
C ASN A 96 8.72 -0.07 -4.48
N PHE A 97 9.90 0.44 -4.85
CA PHE A 97 11.20 -0.13 -4.45
C PHE A 97 11.89 0.71 -3.37
N VAL A 98 12.69 0.07 -2.50
CA VAL A 98 13.46 0.75 -1.45
C VAL A 98 14.93 0.97 -1.92
N PRO A 99 15.29 2.14 -2.47
CA PRO A 99 16.54 2.33 -3.21
C PRO A 99 17.84 2.10 -2.43
N GLU A 100 17.89 2.46 -1.14
CA GLU A 100 19.11 2.38 -0.31
C GLU A 100 18.98 1.30 0.79
N ARG A 101 18.23 0.23 0.51
CA ARG A 101 18.16 -0.96 1.39
C ARG A 101 18.76 -2.20 0.74
N TYR A 102 18.60 -2.34 -0.58
CA TYR A 102 19.20 -3.38 -1.40
C TYR A 102 19.54 -2.81 -2.78
N GLN A 103 20.36 -3.53 -3.55
CA GLN A 103 20.68 -3.12 -4.91
C GLN A 103 19.45 -3.36 -5.80
N VAL A 104 18.78 -2.28 -6.19
CA VAL A 104 17.66 -2.35 -7.13
C VAL A 104 18.19 -2.67 -8.53
N ASP A 105 17.67 -3.73 -9.15
CA ASP A 105 18.04 -4.12 -10.50
C ASP A 105 17.30 -3.26 -11.53
N LYS A 106 18.05 -2.44 -12.27
CA LYS A 106 17.51 -1.56 -13.30
C LYS A 106 16.88 -2.31 -14.47
N ASN A 107 17.27 -3.56 -14.73
CA ASN A 107 16.65 -4.37 -15.79
C ASN A 107 15.21 -4.74 -15.40
N ILE A 108 14.97 -5.08 -14.13
CA ILE A 108 13.63 -5.34 -13.62
C ILE A 108 12.75 -4.09 -13.73
N LEU A 109 13.28 -2.91 -13.35
CA LEU A 109 12.55 -1.65 -13.51
C LEU A 109 12.17 -1.38 -14.98
N LYS A 110 13.11 -1.59 -15.90
CA LYS A 110 12.87 -1.41 -17.35
C LYS A 110 11.83 -2.39 -17.89
N GLU A 111 11.88 -3.65 -17.48
CA GLU A 111 10.93 -4.68 -17.92
C GLU A 111 9.52 -4.36 -17.43
N LEU A 112 9.35 -4.02 -16.15
CA LEU A 112 8.07 -3.58 -15.58
C LEU A 112 7.47 -2.42 -16.39
N VAL A 113 8.25 -1.35 -16.61
CA VAL A 113 7.79 -0.18 -17.36
C VAL A 113 7.47 -0.51 -18.82
N LYS A 114 8.31 -1.33 -19.48
CA LYS A 114 8.09 -1.78 -20.86
C LYS A 114 6.76 -2.51 -21.02
N ASP A 115 6.38 -3.34 -20.04
CA ASP A 115 5.12 -4.08 -20.03
C ASP A 115 3.94 -3.27 -19.47
N GLY A 116 4.09 -1.96 -19.28
CA GLY A 116 3.02 -1.05 -18.90
C GLY A 116 2.69 -1.05 -17.41
N PHE A 117 3.56 -1.57 -16.55
CA PHE A 117 3.46 -1.42 -15.10
C PHE A 117 4.04 -0.07 -14.65
N GLU A 118 3.71 0.33 -13.42
CA GLU A 118 4.29 1.51 -12.80
C GLU A 118 5.41 1.11 -11.83
N ILE A 119 6.40 2.00 -11.68
CA ILE A 119 7.41 1.90 -10.63
C ILE A 119 7.33 3.15 -9.75
N GLY A 120 7.53 2.97 -8.45
CA GLY A 120 7.49 4.04 -7.45
C GLY A 120 8.64 3.94 -6.45
N VAL A 121 8.81 4.98 -5.63
CA VAL A 121 9.83 5.02 -4.57
C VAL A 121 9.21 4.69 -3.21
N HIS A 122 9.66 3.62 -2.58
CA HIS A 122 9.24 3.19 -1.25
C HIS A 122 10.24 3.65 -0.17
N GLY A 123 10.09 4.88 0.31
CA GLY A 123 10.99 5.43 1.33
C GLY A 123 12.42 5.65 0.80
N LEU A 124 13.42 5.29 1.62
CA LEU A 124 14.84 5.36 1.26
C LEU A 124 15.58 4.12 1.74
N ASN A 125 15.57 3.87 3.06
CA ASN A 125 16.28 2.75 3.69
C ASN A 125 15.36 1.76 4.42
N HIS A 126 14.09 2.12 4.64
CA HIS A 126 13.14 1.36 5.49
C HIS A 126 13.62 1.13 6.94
N ASP A 127 14.36 2.09 7.51
CA ASP A 127 14.97 2.00 8.85
C ASP A 127 14.13 2.65 9.98
N GLY A 128 12.90 3.08 9.66
CA GLY A 128 12.02 3.77 10.60
C GLY A 128 12.43 5.20 10.96
N LYS A 129 13.50 5.76 10.37
CA LYS A 129 14.02 7.09 10.74
C LYS A 129 13.58 8.22 9.81
N LEU A 130 12.95 7.92 8.68
CA LEU A 130 12.61 8.92 7.66
C LEU A 130 11.81 10.10 8.23
N PHE A 131 10.82 9.83 9.07
CA PHE A 131 9.96 10.83 9.72
C PHE A 131 10.38 11.16 11.15
N LYS A 132 11.61 10.82 11.57
CA LYS A 132 12.08 11.05 12.95
C LYS A 132 12.12 12.54 13.33
N ASN A 133 12.57 13.39 12.40
CA ASN A 133 12.50 14.85 12.52
C ASN A 133 12.63 15.50 11.13
N GLN A 134 12.32 16.79 11.05
CA GLN A 134 12.28 17.55 9.80
C GLN A 134 13.65 17.61 9.11
N ASN A 135 14.74 17.77 9.86
CA ASN A 135 16.09 17.85 9.29
C ASN A 135 16.49 16.53 8.63
N ILE A 136 16.18 15.39 9.26
CA ILE A 136 16.41 14.05 8.69
C ILE A 136 15.56 13.87 7.43
N PHE A 137 14.27 14.22 7.49
CA PHE A 137 13.39 14.10 6.34
C PHE A 137 13.91 14.94 5.17
N TYR A 138 14.26 16.20 5.40
CA TYR A 138 14.69 17.13 4.34
C TYR A 138 16.02 16.69 3.71
N LYS A 139 16.94 16.14 4.51
CA LYS A 139 18.18 15.55 4.00
C LYS A 139 17.90 14.34 3.11
N ARG A 140 16.99 13.46 3.52
CA ARG A 140 16.61 12.25 2.76
C ARG A 140 15.76 12.56 1.55
N ALA A 141 14.90 13.58 1.61
CA ALA A 141 14.08 14.06 0.51
C ALA A 141 14.92 14.40 -0.74
N LYS A 142 16.10 15.01 -0.56
CA LYS A 142 17.03 15.26 -1.67
C LYS A 142 17.44 13.99 -2.41
N LYS A 143 17.72 12.91 -1.67
CA LYS A 143 18.06 11.60 -2.25
C LYS A 143 16.84 10.93 -2.88
N ILE A 144 15.69 10.97 -2.19
CA ILE A 144 14.42 10.43 -2.72
C ILE A 144 14.07 11.11 -4.04
N ASN A 145 14.19 12.44 -4.14
CA ASN A 145 13.96 13.18 -5.39
C ASN A 145 14.92 12.79 -6.50
N LYS A 146 16.18 12.50 -6.17
CA LYS A 146 17.12 11.95 -7.14
C LYS A 146 16.66 10.58 -7.66
N TYR A 147 16.15 9.69 -6.80
CA TYR A 147 15.62 8.41 -7.26
C TYR A 147 14.31 8.54 -8.05
N LEU A 148 13.42 9.47 -7.67
CA LEU A 148 12.23 9.80 -8.45
C LEU A 148 12.61 10.24 -9.87
N GLU A 149 13.61 11.11 -9.99
CA GLU A 149 14.17 11.55 -11.28
C GLU A 149 14.85 10.41 -12.05
N ASP A 150 15.80 9.71 -11.41
CA ASP A 150 16.60 8.64 -12.04
C ASP A 150 15.71 7.47 -12.53
N TRP A 151 14.57 7.22 -11.88
CA TRP A 151 13.62 6.16 -12.23
C TRP A 151 12.45 6.67 -13.07
N ASN A 152 12.36 7.98 -13.32
CA ASN A 152 11.18 8.62 -13.91
C ASN A 152 9.87 8.19 -13.19
N ALA A 153 9.94 8.10 -11.86
CA ALA A 153 8.84 7.72 -11.00
C ALA A 153 8.19 8.99 -10.43
N VAL A 154 6.86 8.99 -10.39
CA VAL A 154 6.06 10.13 -9.90
C VAL A 154 5.34 9.84 -8.57
N GLY A 155 5.49 8.61 -8.07
CA GLY A 155 4.83 8.11 -6.87
C GLY A 155 5.76 7.82 -5.72
N PHE A 156 5.28 8.05 -4.51
CA PHE A 156 5.95 7.69 -3.27
C PHE A 156 5.06 6.86 -2.35
N ARG A 157 5.68 6.01 -1.54
CA ARG A 157 5.06 5.41 -0.36
C ARG A 157 6.04 5.33 0.79
N SER A 158 5.61 5.70 1.98
CA SER A 158 6.42 5.57 3.18
C SER A 158 6.43 4.14 3.74
N PRO A 159 7.60 3.66 4.20
CA PRO A 159 7.73 2.45 5.01
C PRO A 159 6.82 2.46 6.25
N ALA A 160 6.10 1.35 6.46
CA ALA A 160 5.20 1.16 7.59
C ALA A 160 4.18 2.31 7.78
N MET A 161 3.77 2.92 6.66
CA MET A 161 2.80 4.00 6.60
C MET A 161 3.10 5.18 7.53
N HIS A 162 4.38 5.39 7.86
CA HIS A 162 4.79 6.55 8.63
C HIS A 162 4.56 7.81 7.81
N CYS A 163 3.67 8.68 8.27
CA CYS A 163 3.23 9.77 7.43
C CYS A 163 3.38 11.13 8.12
N ASN A 164 3.84 12.11 7.34
CA ASN A 164 3.68 13.53 7.63
C ASN A 164 3.38 14.24 6.30
N LEU A 165 2.10 14.42 6.00
CA LEU A 165 1.61 14.97 4.75
C LEU A 165 2.24 16.34 4.41
N GLN A 166 2.57 17.14 5.43
CA GLN A 166 3.21 18.45 5.22
C GLN A 166 4.69 18.35 4.85
N TRP A 167 5.39 17.31 5.29
CA TRP A 167 6.79 17.10 4.93
C TRP A 167 6.93 16.49 3.54
N ILE A 168 5.97 15.66 3.12
CA ILE A 168 5.93 15.03 1.79
C ILE A 168 5.95 16.07 0.65
N HIS A 169 5.50 17.31 0.89
CA HIS A 169 5.71 18.44 -0.03
C HIS A 169 7.17 18.79 -0.35
N LYS A 170 8.15 18.17 0.31
CA LYS A 170 9.57 18.24 -0.09
C LYS A 170 9.97 17.20 -1.12
N LEU A 171 9.07 16.28 -1.45
CA LEU A 171 9.25 15.30 -2.50
C LEU A 171 8.66 15.83 -3.82
N ASN A 172 9.32 15.54 -4.93
CA ASN A 172 8.86 15.89 -6.28
C ASN A 172 7.89 14.83 -6.80
N VAL A 173 6.77 14.63 -6.10
CA VAL A 173 5.79 13.58 -6.40
C VAL A 173 4.50 14.17 -6.96
N GLU A 174 3.84 13.40 -7.83
CA GLU A 174 2.47 13.68 -8.21
C GLU A 174 1.47 13.09 -7.22
N TYR A 175 1.85 11.98 -6.58
CA TYR A 175 1.01 11.32 -5.59
C TYR A 175 1.80 10.60 -4.49
N ASP A 176 1.12 10.38 -3.37
CA ASP A 176 1.59 9.57 -2.23
C ASP A 176 0.57 8.49 -1.87
N LEU A 177 1.07 7.37 -1.34
CA LEU A 177 0.32 6.18 -0.94
C LEU A 177 0.54 5.82 0.54
N SER A 178 0.91 6.81 1.37
CA SER A 178 1.36 6.60 2.76
C SER A 178 0.24 6.59 3.79
N THR A 179 -1.01 6.66 3.34
CA THR A 179 -2.19 6.65 4.21
C THR A 179 -3.10 5.47 3.89
N PHE A 180 -4.14 5.33 4.70
CA PHE A 180 -5.15 4.28 4.59
C PHE A 180 -6.49 4.74 5.13
N ASP A 181 -7.57 4.15 4.63
CA ASP A 181 -8.92 4.50 5.07
C ASP A 181 -9.13 4.17 6.56
N THR A 182 -8.83 2.92 6.93
CA THR A 182 -8.87 2.39 8.30
C THR A 182 -7.91 1.20 8.43
N ASP A 183 -6.93 1.32 9.32
CA ASP A 183 -6.06 0.22 9.71
C ASP A 183 -5.57 0.42 11.14
N PRO A 184 -6.24 -0.22 12.13
CA PRO A 184 -5.87 -0.08 13.53
C PRO A 184 -4.55 -0.81 13.85
N PHE A 185 -3.95 -1.56 12.92
CA PHE A 185 -2.77 -2.39 13.19
C PHE A 185 -1.44 -1.75 12.77
N GLU A 186 -1.50 -0.65 12.01
CA GLU A 186 -0.33 0.13 11.63
C GLU A 186 0.32 0.86 12.82
N PRO A 187 1.65 1.14 12.79
CA PRO A 187 2.33 1.84 13.89
C PRO A 187 1.73 3.21 14.19
N GLN A 188 1.29 3.93 13.16
CA GLN A 188 0.54 5.18 13.26
C GLN A 188 -0.92 4.91 12.88
N SER A 189 -1.68 4.29 13.79
CA SER A 189 -3.01 3.73 13.53
C SER A 189 -4.15 4.75 13.30
N LYS A 190 -3.83 5.97 12.83
CA LYS A 190 -4.83 6.99 12.51
C LYS A 190 -5.11 6.94 11.00
N GLY A 191 -6.20 6.28 10.63
CA GLY A 191 -6.70 6.31 9.26
C GLY A 191 -7.15 7.72 8.84
N ILE A 192 -7.23 7.94 7.54
CA ILE A 192 -7.72 9.21 6.97
C ILE A 192 -9.24 9.22 6.75
N GLU A 193 -9.91 8.09 7.00
CA GLU A 193 -11.36 7.93 6.98
C GLU A 193 -12.02 8.31 5.64
N THR A 194 -11.38 7.99 4.51
CA THR A 194 -12.00 8.03 3.19
C THR A 194 -11.46 6.91 2.31
N ILE A 195 -12.31 6.34 1.45
CA ILE A 195 -11.92 5.42 0.37
C ILE A 195 -11.71 6.11 -0.97
N PHE A 196 -11.66 7.45 -0.98
CA PHE A 196 -11.47 8.25 -2.17
C PHE A 196 -10.12 8.97 -2.11
N PRO A 197 -9.44 9.18 -3.25
CA PRO A 197 -8.27 10.05 -3.31
C PRO A 197 -8.61 11.48 -2.88
N PHE A 198 -7.64 12.19 -2.32
CA PHE A 198 -7.82 13.59 -1.92
C PHE A 198 -6.56 14.42 -2.12
N ILE A 199 -6.75 15.71 -2.37
CA ILE A 199 -5.63 16.64 -2.61
C ILE A 199 -5.04 17.08 -1.27
N VAL A 200 -3.73 16.97 -1.14
CA VAL A 200 -2.98 17.52 0.00
C VAL A 200 -2.36 18.83 -0.41
N TYR A 201 -2.83 19.93 0.17
CA TYR A 201 -2.22 21.25 -0.01
C TYR A 201 -1.08 21.49 0.99
N ASN A 202 -0.04 22.18 0.53
CA ASN A 202 0.97 22.71 1.44
C ASN A 202 0.37 23.87 2.28
N LYS A 203 1.05 24.24 3.37
CA LYS A 203 0.59 25.34 4.25
C LYS A 203 0.39 26.70 3.55
N LYS A 204 1.02 26.92 2.40
CA LYS A 204 0.92 28.17 1.63
C LYS A 204 -0.17 28.12 0.55
N GLY A 205 -0.82 26.97 0.33
CA GLY A 205 -1.84 26.77 -0.70
C GLY A 205 -1.33 26.77 -2.15
N ASN A 206 -0.02 26.88 -2.39
CA ASN A 206 0.55 27.07 -3.73
C ASN A 206 1.24 25.81 -4.30
N GLY A 207 1.07 24.66 -3.64
CA GLY A 207 1.60 23.38 -4.07
C GLY A 207 0.77 22.25 -3.50
N SER A 208 0.57 21.22 -4.31
CA SER A 208 -0.27 20.08 -3.98
C SER A 208 0.27 18.78 -4.58
N TYR A 209 -0.14 17.67 -3.98
CA TYR A 209 -0.03 16.32 -4.54
C TYR A 209 -1.32 15.56 -4.20
N LEU A 210 -1.55 14.42 -4.85
CA LEU A 210 -2.70 13.57 -4.53
C LEU A 210 -2.32 12.49 -3.51
N GLU A 211 -3.10 12.34 -2.45
CA GLU A 211 -3.02 11.19 -1.56
C GLU A 211 -3.99 10.11 -2.01
N LEU A 212 -3.51 8.87 -2.16
CA LEU A 212 -4.34 7.71 -2.46
C LEU A 212 -4.21 6.72 -1.29
N PRO A 213 -5.17 6.73 -0.34
CA PRO A 213 -5.14 5.80 0.77
C PRO A 213 -5.27 4.36 0.26
N TYR A 214 -4.52 3.41 0.82
CA TYR A 214 -4.94 2.01 0.62
C TYR A 214 -6.28 1.78 1.32
N THR A 215 -7.12 0.99 0.68
CA THR A 215 -8.49 0.78 1.14
C THR A 215 -8.80 -0.69 1.33
N LEU A 216 -7.97 -1.61 0.84
CA LEU A 216 -8.04 -3.03 1.21
C LEU A 216 -6.92 -3.35 2.21
N PRO A 217 -7.20 -4.14 3.27
CA PRO A 217 -6.17 -4.53 4.24
C PRO A 217 -4.97 -5.19 3.55
N GLN A 218 -3.77 -4.88 4.00
CA GLN A 218 -2.55 -5.39 3.38
C GLN A 218 -2.40 -6.91 3.58
N ASP A 219 -1.80 -7.59 2.60
CA ASP A 219 -1.51 -9.03 2.64
C ASP A 219 -0.74 -9.48 3.89
N HIS A 220 0.24 -8.69 4.34
CA HIS A 220 1.01 -8.99 5.54
C HIS A 220 0.09 -9.06 6.78
N SER A 221 -0.84 -8.11 6.94
CA SER A 221 -1.80 -8.14 8.04
C SER A 221 -2.75 -9.33 7.93
N VAL A 222 -3.29 -9.59 6.74
CA VAL A 222 -4.29 -10.65 6.52
C VAL A 222 -3.66 -12.05 6.64
N PHE A 223 -2.57 -12.33 5.93
CA PHE A 223 -2.04 -13.69 5.79
C PHE A 223 -0.85 -13.99 6.68
N ILE A 224 -0.01 -13.01 7.00
CA ILE A 224 1.16 -13.25 7.87
C ILE A 224 0.81 -13.06 9.34
N ILE A 225 0.01 -12.04 9.69
CA ILE A 225 -0.37 -11.74 11.08
C ILE A 225 -1.63 -12.48 11.49
N PHE A 226 -2.72 -12.38 10.72
CA PHE A 226 -3.96 -13.08 11.09
C PHE A 226 -4.00 -14.54 10.64
N GLU A 227 -3.08 -14.95 9.77
CA GLU A 227 -2.94 -16.33 9.28
C GLU A 227 -4.22 -16.83 8.57
N GLU A 228 -4.98 -15.91 8.00
CA GLU A 228 -6.21 -16.20 7.26
C GLU A 228 -5.92 -17.16 6.11
N LYS A 229 -6.87 -18.07 5.86
CA LYS A 229 -6.72 -19.14 4.86
C LYS A 229 -7.52 -18.90 3.59
N ASN A 230 -8.28 -17.80 3.55
CA ASN A 230 -9.10 -17.41 2.42
C ASN A 230 -9.04 -15.87 2.23
N ILE A 231 -9.72 -15.39 1.20
CA ILE A 231 -9.74 -13.97 0.81
C ILE A 231 -11.01 -13.23 1.28
N ASP A 232 -11.77 -13.77 2.22
CA ASP A 232 -13.10 -13.22 2.56
C ASP A 232 -13.02 -11.79 3.10
N ILE A 233 -11.96 -11.43 3.84
CA ILE A 233 -11.73 -10.04 4.28
C ILE A 233 -11.62 -9.09 3.08
N TRP A 234 -10.87 -9.49 2.04
CA TRP A 234 -10.73 -8.70 0.83
C TRP A 234 -12.03 -8.64 0.03
N LYS A 235 -12.72 -9.77 -0.14
CA LYS A 235 -14.03 -9.82 -0.83
C LYS A 235 -15.05 -8.92 -0.17
N ASN A 236 -15.27 -9.11 1.14
CA ASN A 236 -16.28 -8.36 1.90
C ASN A 236 -16.02 -6.85 1.85
N LYS A 237 -14.76 -6.43 1.97
CA LYS A 237 -14.43 -5.00 1.88
C LYS A 237 -14.54 -4.47 0.46
N LEU A 238 -14.11 -5.23 -0.55
CA LEU A 238 -14.29 -4.86 -1.94
C LEU A 238 -15.77 -4.65 -2.27
N ASP A 239 -16.65 -5.59 -1.90
CA ASP A 239 -18.09 -5.50 -2.15
C ASP A 239 -18.69 -4.23 -1.53
N TRP A 240 -18.22 -3.86 -0.34
CA TRP A 240 -18.61 -2.61 0.30
C TRP A 240 -18.08 -1.38 -0.44
N ILE A 241 -16.79 -1.34 -0.82
CA ILE A 241 -16.21 -0.25 -1.62
C ILE A 241 -16.97 -0.07 -2.93
N VAL A 242 -17.32 -1.17 -3.60
CA VAL A 242 -18.09 -1.20 -4.85
C VAL A 242 -19.48 -0.57 -4.67
N LYS A 243 -20.16 -0.85 -3.55
CA LYS A 243 -21.45 -0.21 -3.22
C LYS A 243 -21.32 1.29 -2.95
N LYS A 244 -20.19 1.72 -2.39
CA LYS A 244 -19.90 3.15 -2.12
C LYS A 244 -19.36 3.88 -3.35
N GLY A 245 -18.90 3.14 -4.36
CA GLY A 245 -18.25 3.65 -5.56
C GLY A 245 -16.86 4.24 -5.30
N GLY A 246 -16.14 3.71 -4.30
CA GLY A 246 -14.81 4.19 -3.91
C GLY A 246 -13.68 3.67 -4.78
N MET A 247 -12.45 3.88 -4.31
CA MET A 247 -11.25 3.25 -4.86
C MET A 247 -10.92 2.02 -4.04
N ALA A 248 -10.78 0.86 -4.68
CA ALA A 248 -10.23 -0.36 -4.12
C ALA A 248 -8.72 -0.38 -4.41
N LEU A 249 -7.94 0.14 -3.47
CA LEU A 249 -6.48 0.13 -3.53
C LEU A 249 -5.95 -0.96 -2.62
N LEU A 250 -5.30 -1.96 -3.21
CA LEU A 250 -4.66 -3.07 -2.51
C LEU A 250 -3.14 -2.88 -2.51
N ASN A 251 -2.52 -2.97 -1.33
CA ASN A 251 -1.08 -3.11 -1.19
C ASN A 251 -0.72 -4.55 -0.82
N THR A 252 0.15 -5.16 -1.62
CA THR A 252 0.73 -6.47 -1.32
C THR A 252 2.25 -6.42 -1.39
N HIS A 253 2.93 -7.49 -0.97
CA HIS A 253 4.38 -7.52 -0.91
C HIS A 253 4.91 -8.83 -1.52
N PRO A 254 5.67 -8.77 -2.63
CA PRO A 254 6.31 -9.94 -3.21
C PRO A 254 7.19 -10.69 -2.18
N ASP A 255 7.73 -9.96 -1.20
CA ASP A 255 8.53 -10.48 -0.09
C ASP A 255 7.85 -11.56 0.75
N TYR A 256 6.51 -11.56 0.80
CA TYR A 256 5.68 -12.51 1.54
C TYR A 256 4.94 -13.49 0.62
N MET A 257 5.04 -13.36 -0.70
CA MET A 257 4.39 -14.27 -1.64
C MET A 257 5.28 -15.46 -2.00
N SER A 258 4.81 -16.68 -1.73
CA SER A 258 5.44 -17.89 -2.22
C SER A 258 4.88 -18.26 -3.60
N LEU A 259 5.68 -18.05 -4.64
CA LEU A 259 5.30 -18.35 -6.03
C LEU A 259 5.45 -19.85 -6.39
N ASN A 260 6.29 -20.59 -5.66
CA ASN A 260 6.58 -22.01 -5.91
C ASN A 260 5.65 -23.00 -5.18
N GLY A 261 4.58 -22.51 -4.54
CA GLY A 261 3.60 -23.33 -3.83
C GLY A 261 4.05 -23.90 -2.47
N LYS A 262 5.23 -23.53 -1.94
CA LYS A 262 5.71 -23.96 -0.63
C LYS A 262 6.07 -22.76 0.25
N PRO A 263 5.09 -22.14 0.94
CA PRO A 263 5.33 -20.95 1.74
C PRO A 263 6.26 -21.22 2.92
N ALA A 264 7.28 -20.37 3.08
CA ALA A 264 8.04 -20.28 4.32
C ALA A 264 7.21 -19.67 5.46
N PHE A 265 7.78 -19.60 6.67
CA PHE A 265 7.08 -19.12 7.87
C PHE A 265 6.51 -17.68 7.76
N GLU A 266 7.16 -16.82 6.99
CA GLU A 266 6.72 -15.43 6.72
C GLU A 266 6.14 -15.28 5.32
N GLU A 267 5.72 -16.37 4.68
CA GLU A 267 5.14 -16.33 3.35
C GLU A 267 3.73 -16.92 3.35
N TYR A 268 2.96 -16.55 2.34
CA TYR A 268 1.66 -17.13 2.02
C TYR A 268 1.63 -17.58 0.56
N SER A 269 0.71 -18.47 0.21
CA SER A 269 0.59 -18.97 -1.16
C SER A 269 0.10 -17.87 -2.10
N VAL A 270 0.77 -17.70 -3.25
CA VAL A 270 0.32 -16.77 -4.30
C VAL A 270 -1.09 -17.05 -4.80
N GLU A 271 -1.61 -18.26 -4.60
CA GLU A 271 -2.98 -18.64 -4.97
C GLU A 271 -4.04 -17.79 -4.24
N LEU A 272 -3.75 -17.26 -3.04
CA LEU A 272 -4.65 -16.32 -2.38
C LEU A 272 -4.74 -14.99 -3.15
N TYR A 273 -3.60 -14.50 -3.65
CA TYR A 273 -3.56 -13.29 -4.47
C TYR A 273 -4.22 -13.51 -5.84
N LYS A 274 -3.91 -14.61 -6.52
CA LYS A 274 -4.62 -15.00 -7.77
C LYS A 274 -6.12 -15.17 -7.55
N GLY A 275 -6.52 -15.76 -6.42
CA GLY A 275 -7.92 -15.90 -6.04
C GLY A 275 -8.64 -14.56 -5.94
N PHE A 276 -7.98 -13.54 -5.38
CA PHE A 276 -8.53 -12.18 -5.34
C PHE A 276 -8.66 -11.57 -6.74
N LEU A 277 -7.62 -11.66 -7.57
CA LEU A 277 -7.67 -11.15 -8.95
C LEU A 277 -8.78 -11.83 -9.78
N ASN A 278 -8.91 -13.15 -9.65
CA ASN A 278 -9.97 -13.92 -10.30
C ASN A 278 -11.36 -13.52 -9.79
N TYR A 279 -11.52 -13.28 -8.49
CA TYR A 279 -12.78 -12.80 -7.92
C TYR A 279 -13.16 -11.42 -8.46
N VAL A 280 -12.21 -10.49 -8.54
CA VAL A 280 -12.45 -9.17 -9.13
C VAL A 280 -12.87 -9.32 -10.59
N LYS A 281 -12.19 -10.19 -11.34
CA LYS A 281 -12.52 -10.45 -12.73
C LYS A 281 -13.91 -11.08 -12.88
N SER A 282 -14.24 -12.13 -12.12
CA SER A 282 -15.51 -12.84 -12.28
C SER A 282 -16.73 -12.01 -11.88
N GLU A 283 -16.66 -11.29 -10.76
CA GLU A 283 -17.84 -10.61 -10.20
C GLU A 283 -18.03 -9.19 -10.76
N TYR A 284 -16.93 -8.56 -11.17
CA TYR A 284 -16.88 -7.13 -11.46
C TYR A 284 -16.33 -6.80 -12.86
N GLU A 285 -16.23 -7.77 -13.77
CA GLU A 285 -15.84 -7.51 -15.17
C GLU A 285 -16.64 -6.35 -15.76
N GLY A 286 -15.94 -5.41 -16.41
CA GLY A 286 -16.54 -4.23 -17.01
C GLY A 286 -17.00 -3.14 -16.03
N LYS A 287 -17.05 -3.40 -14.71
CA LYS A 287 -17.54 -2.44 -13.70
C LYS A 287 -16.44 -1.61 -13.04
N TYR A 288 -15.18 -2.07 -13.08
CA TYR A 288 -14.05 -1.33 -12.52
C TYR A 288 -13.31 -0.50 -13.56
N TRP A 289 -12.77 0.63 -13.13
CA TRP A 289 -11.68 1.31 -13.80
C TRP A 289 -10.36 0.74 -13.27
N GLN A 290 -9.71 -0.14 -14.04
CA GLN A 290 -8.38 -0.67 -13.70
C GLN A 290 -7.36 0.42 -13.99
N ALA A 291 -6.69 0.91 -12.96
CA ALA A 291 -5.79 2.06 -13.09
C ALA A 291 -4.50 1.88 -12.29
N LEU A 292 -3.41 2.36 -12.87
CA LEU A 292 -2.17 2.62 -12.16
C LEU A 292 -2.35 3.88 -11.27
N PRO A 293 -1.66 3.96 -10.12
CA PRO A 293 -1.70 5.13 -9.26
C PRO A 293 -1.48 6.48 -9.98
N LYS A 294 -0.53 6.60 -10.92
CA LYS A 294 -0.34 7.83 -11.71
C LYS A 294 -1.56 8.23 -12.55
N GLN A 295 -2.34 7.26 -13.01
CA GLN A 295 -3.54 7.53 -13.81
C GLN A 295 -4.65 8.09 -12.92
N VAL A 296 -4.83 7.53 -11.71
CA VAL A 296 -5.71 8.09 -10.69
C VAL A 296 -5.27 9.50 -10.31
N ALA A 297 -3.97 9.71 -10.08
CA ALA A 297 -3.38 11.02 -9.81
C ALA A 297 -3.74 12.06 -10.87
N LYS A 298 -3.57 11.70 -12.15
CA LYS A 298 -3.89 12.56 -13.29
C LYS A 298 -5.39 12.83 -13.41
N PHE A 299 -6.23 11.83 -13.19
CA PHE A 299 -7.69 11.98 -13.26
C PHE A 299 -8.22 12.89 -12.16
N SER A 300 -7.81 12.69 -10.89
CA SER A 300 -8.33 13.49 -9.78
C SER A 300 -7.94 14.97 -9.86
N LYS A 301 -6.83 15.31 -10.52
CA LYS A 301 -6.48 16.71 -10.83
C LYS A 301 -7.49 17.40 -11.75
N THR A 302 -8.33 16.66 -12.47
CA THR A 302 -9.42 17.20 -13.32
C THR A 302 -10.76 17.34 -12.60
N LEU A 303 -10.85 16.83 -11.37
CA LEU A 303 -12.07 16.89 -10.54
C LEU A 303 -12.07 18.08 -9.56
N GLY A 304 -10.91 18.63 -9.23
CA GLY A 304 -10.74 19.85 -8.42
C GLY A 304 -10.57 21.08 -9.28
#